data_AF-A0A1S3EZC2-F1
#
_entry.id   AF-A0A1S3EZC2-F1
#
_cell.length_a   1.000
_cell.length_b   1.000
_cell.length_c   1.000
_cell.angle_alpha   90.00
_cell.angle_beta   90.00
_cell.angle_gamma   90.00
#
_symmetry.space_group_name_H-M   'P 1'
#
loop_
_entity.id
_entity.type
_entity.pdbx_description
1 polymer ?
#
loop_
_entity_poly.entity_id
_entity_poly.type
_entity_poly.pdbx_seq_one_letter_code
_entity_poly.pdbx_strand_id
1 'polypeptide(L)'
;MSSPLQSLNHSDSGMVATGQIKRPNETKSLEVKNLSIRKNSPAICFDPSLKVAPTRNSMMYTRRAANPAYTDLTGVLVKNKNLLAELRNLQSKIFIKESSLKEMKTELESYKENNVQQSLQIISLRDDVKDLQELISSLMRIKCLKNTNIKTLERGNCNLTERVTELEKRLRIHLIERGRAERKADLLEKKLFTCRFPPYISMEGQEDSLDIVPVRDMGEAIVATNIDSNNSFYSDGLNDGQKIWETCPQDLLLEENQACELDRPPYSWSWESKPMQSQHQNFLDQLSTLLSDSIGPIPATEEAVKERIQEIGASEQSWKSRTEDLHREIQTLSKRVEKLQHVYEESAEQSLAMEENDKDHKRLLQYQEGNIAVNDFSQGSLDLDGKKENLKTQNSQINEHKQLKELEMLLDIRQNLQMDTVPRMEEKIQKLQKQLSDLKLSNKNMKTQLTRVNVLKDKTIEKLRQSLTKVEMTKEKPAMTADNLKATLVSAEQELKSDSEGAPQLLCGVAPELPAAKSTPEEVSGREQELSDFRETIMKMLGLNMKTADKEVINQLKLIVQVYEVSKKPKISSGSKTAQDNQ
;
A
#
# COMPACT_ATOMS: atom_id res chain seq x y z
N MET A 1 -47.41 -4.22 -15.31
CA MET A 1 -47.56 -2.93 -14.60
C MET A 1 -46.34 -2.09 -14.89
N SER A 2 -46.55 -0.83 -15.26
CA SER A 2 -45.59 -0.05 -16.06
C SER A 2 -44.57 0.76 -15.23
N SER A 3 -43.48 1.12 -15.89
CA SER A 3 -42.47 2.14 -15.55
C SER A 3 -43.08 3.58 -15.46
N PRO A 4 -42.34 4.71 -15.31
CA PRO A 4 -40.87 4.88 -15.22
C PRO A 4 -40.34 5.96 -14.21
N LEU A 5 -39.02 6.15 -14.29
CA LEU A 5 -38.20 7.31 -13.88
C LEU A 5 -38.88 8.70 -13.93
N GLN A 6 -38.48 9.59 -13.03
CA GLN A 6 -38.53 11.04 -13.25
C GLN A 6 -37.20 11.72 -12.91
N SER A 7 -36.71 12.50 -13.87
CA SER A 7 -35.61 13.47 -13.73
C SER A 7 -36.16 14.81 -13.24
N LEU A 8 -35.47 15.48 -12.32
CA LEU A 8 -35.74 16.88 -11.99
C LEU A 8 -34.76 17.79 -12.75
N ASN A 9 -35.23 18.42 -13.82
CA ASN A 9 -34.65 19.64 -14.37
C ASN A 9 -35.51 20.82 -13.91
N HIS A 10 -34.88 21.91 -13.47
CA HIS A 10 -35.53 23.22 -13.44
C HIS A 10 -34.82 24.14 -14.43
N SER A 11 -35.61 24.71 -15.33
CA SER A 11 -35.19 25.64 -16.39
C SER A 11 -35.36 27.11 -15.95
N ASP A 12 -35.07 27.99 -16.91
CA ASP A 12 -35.54 29.38 -17.06
C ASP A 12 -34.75 30.52 -16.39
N SER A 13 -34.59 31.70 -17.03
CA SER A 13 -34.79 32.07 -18.45
C SER A 13 -34.20 33.46 -18.77
N GLY A 14 -33.77 33.69 -20.03
CA GLY A 14 -33.66 35.00 -20.73
C GLY A 14 -32.70 36.08 -20.18
N MET A 15 -32.22 37.06 -20.95
CA MET A 15 -32.22 37.34 -22.40
C MET A 15 -31.00 38.25 -22.71
N VAL A 16 -30.11 37.92 -23.66
CA VAL A 16 -30.03 38.44 -25.06
C VAL A 16 -29.77 39.96 -25.21
N ALA A 17 -28.52 40.31 -25.57
CA ALA A 17 -28.08 41.41 -26.47
C ALA A 17 -26.53 41.49 -26.52
N THR A 18 -25.80 42.08 -27.48
CA THR A 18 -25.90 42.10 -28.98
C THR A 18 -24.53 42.49 -29.58
N GLY A 19 -24.07 41.81 -30.65
CA GLY A 19 -22.97 42.22 -31.55
C GLY A 19 -21.52 42.02 -31.03
N GLN A 20 -20.48 41.83 -31.85
CA GLN A 20 -20.31 41.45 -33.25
C GLN A 20 -18.79 41.25 -33.50
N ILE A 21 -18.42 40.32 -34.39
CA ILE A 21 -17.28 40.39 -35.34
C ILE A 21 -15.81 40.03 -34.94
N LYS A 22 -15.31 39.05 -35.73
CA LYS A 22 -13.94 38.74 -36.25
C LYS A 22 -12.78 38.21 -35.38
N ARG A 23 -12.12 37.20 -35.97
CA ARG A 23 -10.75 36.70 -35.73
C ARG A 23 -9.69 37.81 -35.63
N PRO A 24 -8.59 37.52 -34.93
CA PRO A 24 -7.24 37.91 -35.35
C PRO A 24 -6.43 36.70 -35.85
N ASN A 25 -5.58 36.94 -36.86
CA ASN A 25 -4.49 36.04 -37.25
C ASN A 25 -3.20 36.43 -36.50
N GLU A 26 -2.19 35.58 -36.65
CA GLU A 26 -0.79 35.71 -36.21
C GLU A 26 -0.18 37.12 -36.38
N THR A 27 0.55 37.62 -35.36
CA THR A 27 2.03 37.64 -35.34
C THR A 27 2.60 38.52 -34.21
N LYS A 28 3.89 38.26 -33.89
CA LYS A 28 4.87 39.11 -33.18
C LYS A 28 4.78 39.23 -31.65
N SER A 29 5.81 38.63 -31.04
CA SER A 29 6.30 38.89 -29.68
C SER A 29 6.61 40.37 -29.46
N LEU A 30 6.29 40.88 -28.27
CA LEU A 30 6.88 42.10 -27.71
C LEU A 30 7.01 41.96 -26.19
N GLU A 31 8.15 42.40 -25.67
CA GLU A 31 8.56 42.22 -24.28
C GLU A 31 7.70 43.02 -23.28
N VAL A 32 7.37 42.41 -22.14
CA VAL A 32 6.79 43.13 -20.99
C VAL A 32 7.91 43.68 -20.11
N LYS A 33 7.85 45.00 -19.91
CA LYS A 33 8.77 45.78 -19.07
C LYS A 33 8.74 45.29 -17.61
N ASN A 34 9.90 44.91 -17.09
CA ASN A 34 10.13 44.89 -15.64
C ASN A 34 10.75 46.22 -15.20
N LEU A 35 10.01 46.98 -14.39
CA LEU A 35 10.51 48.15 -13.68
C LEU A 35 11.51 47.69 -12.61
N SER A 36 12.76 48.13 -12.70
CA SER A 36 13.76 47.95 -11.63
C SER A 36 14.22 49.31 -11.10
N ILE A 37 14.43 49.34 -9.79
CA ILE A 37 14.57 50.57 -9.01
C ILE A 37 15.96 51.20 -9.23
N ARG A 38 15.94 52.48 -9.58
CA ARG A 38 17.09 53.36 -9.79
C ARG A 38 17.94 53.49 -8.51
N LYS A 39 19.14 52.89 -8.52
CA LYS A 39 20.27 53.39 -7.71
C LYS A 39 21.26 54.11 -8.64
N ASN A 40 21.67 55.30 -8.22
CA ASN A 40 22.36 56.26 -9.08
C ASN A 40 23.83 55.90 -9.32
N SER A 41 24.31 56.14 -10.54
CA SER A 41 25.71 56.39 -10.87
C SER A 41 25.76 57.21 -12.16
N PRO A 42 26.54 58.32 -12.23
CA PRO A 42 26.48 59.23 -13.36
C PRO A 42 27.29 58.68 -14.55
N ALA A 43 26.59 58.30 -15.63
CA ALA A 43 27.23 58.04 -16.90
C ALA A 43 27.66 59.37 -17.54
N ILE A 44 28.93 59.74 -17.36
CA ILE A 44 29.53 60.88 -18.05
C ILE A 44 29.76 60.47 -19.51
N CYS A 45 28.80 60.83 -20.37
CA CYS A 45 28.95 60.71 -21.81
C CYS A 45 29.87 61.83 -22.33
N PHE A 46 31.14 61.52 -22.55
CA PHE A 46 32.03 62.36 -23.36
C PHE A 46 32.11 61.78 -24.78
N ASP A 47 31.35 62.37 -25.69
CA ASP A 47 31.55 62.23 -27.13
C ASP A 47 32.53 63.32 -27.63
N PRO A 48 33.71 62.96 -28.17
CA PRO A 48 34.55 63.89 -28.90
C PRO A 48 34.08 63.95 -30.37
N SER A 49 32.98 64.67 -30.61
CA SER A 49 32.52 65.06 -31.95
C SER A 49 33.54 65.97 -32.66
N LEU A 50 34.59 65.36 -33.22
CA LEU A 50 35.69 66.09 -33.88
C LEU A 50 35.37 66.32 -35.36
N LYS A 51 34.55 67.34 -35.59
CA LYS A 51 34.14 67.83 -36.90
C LYS A 51 35.36 68.36 -37.67
N VAL A 52 35.85 67.58 -38.63
CA VAL A 52 37.00 67.97 -39.48
C VAL A 52 36.63 69.18 -40.34
N ALA A 53 37.33 70.29 -40.14
CA ALA A 53 37.30 71.47 -41.00
C ALA A 53 38.75 71.83 -41.41
N PRO A 54 39.04 72.09 -42.70
CA PRO A 54 40.41 72.18 -43.20
C PRO A 54 41.00 73.59 -43.06
N THR A 55 41.70 73.88 -41.96
CA THR A 55 42.44 75.14 -41.80
C THR A 55 43.78 75.09 -42.55
N ARG A 56 43.68 75.42 -43.85
CA ARG A 56 44.69 75.91 -44.79
C ARG A 56 46.04 76.34 -44.17
N ASN A 57 47.11 75.63 -44.53
CA ASN A 57 48.50 76.03 -44.23
C ASN A 57 48.90 77.32 -44.99
N SER A 58 49.66 78.21 -44.34
CA SER A 58 50.70 79.01 -45.00
C SER A 58 51.65 79.65 -43.97
N MET A 59 52.96 79.54 -44.20
CA MET A 59 54.07 80.24 -43.51
C MET A 59 54.21 79.95 -41.99
N MET A 60 55.41 79.77 -41.40
CA MET A 60 56.75 80.26 -41.75
C MET A 60 57.87 79.23 -41.53
N TYR A 61 58.89 79.31 -42.39
CA TYR A 61 60.31 78.94 -42.24
C TYR A 61 60.77 77.73 -41.37
N THR A 62 61.46 76.83 -42.07
CA THR A 62 62.50 75.95 -41.54
C THR A 62 63.53 76.69 -40.67
N ARG A 63 63.69 76.25 -39.42
CA ARG A 63 64.96 76.41 -38.68
C ARG A 63 65.34 75.10 -37.99
N ARG A 64 66.19 74.33 -38.67
CA ARG A 64 66.92 73.18 -38.13
C ARG A 64 67.97 73.70 -37.14
N ALA A 65 67.53 74.00 -35.92
CA ALA A 65 68.37 74.17 -34.74
C ALA A 65 67.95 73.09 -33.73
N ALA A 66 68.92 72.40 -33.11
CA ALA A 66 68.66 71.37 -32.13
C ALA A 66 68.06 72.00 -30.87
N ASN A 67 66.73 72.07 -30.81
CA ASN A 67 66.00 72.74 -29.76
C ASN A 67 65.50 71.67 -28.77
N PRO A 68 66.16 71.45 -27.61
CA PRO A 68 65.94 70.26 -26.78
C PRO A 68 64.48 70.09 -26.36
N ALA A 69 63.76 71.19 -26.12
CA ALA A 69 62.34 71.20 -25.78
C ALA A 69 61.42 70.57 -26.84
N TYR A 70 61.76 70.62 -28.14
CA TYR A 70 60.92 70.05 -29.21
C TYR A 70 61.07 68.53 -29.31
N THR A 71 62.29 68.02 -29.11
CA THR A 71 62.57 66.58 -28.94
C THR A 71 61.87 66.02 -27.70
N ASP A 72 61.90 66.75 -26.59
CA ASP A 72 61.28 66.31 -25.32
C ASP A 72 59.74 66.24 -25.44
N LEU A 73 59.12 67.28 -26.03
CA LEU A 73 57.68 67.30 -26.34
C LEU A 73 57.25 66.12 -27.24
N THR A 74 58.08 65.77 -28.23
CA THR A 74 57.84 64.62 -29.12
C THR A 74 57.92 63.30 -28.34
N GLY A 75 58.88 63.16 -27.43
CA GLY A 75 58.99 62.00 -26.53
C GLY A 75 57.80 61.87 -25.59
N VAL A 76 57.30 62.98 -25.03
CA VAL A 76 56.08 63.00 -24.19
C VAL A 76 54.85 62.62 -25.01
N LEU A 77 54.72 63.08 -26.26
CA LEU A 77 53.62 62.68 -27.15
C LEU A 77 53.61 61.18 -27.47
N VAL A 78 54.77 60.57 -27.69
CA VAL A 78 54.88 59.10 -27.91
C VAL A 78 54.53 58.34 -26.63
N LYS A 79 55.05 58.75 -25.47
CA LYS A 79 54.69 58.15 -24.17
C LYS A 79 53.19 58.22 -23.91
N ASN A 80 52.56 59.37 -24.17
CA ASN A 80 51.12 59.56 -24.00
C ASN A 80 50.33 58.64 -24.95
N LYS A 81 50.71 58.52 -26.23
CA LYS A 81 50.11 57.56 -27.17
C LYS A 81 50.23 56.11 -26.71
N ASN A 82 51.39 55.70 -26.17
CA ASN A 82 51.58 54.34 -25.64
C ASN A 82 50.69 54.09 -24.42
N LEU A 83 50.66 55.02 -23.45
CA LEU A 83 49.77 54.93 -22.28
C LEU A 83 48.29 54.86 -22.67
N LEU A 84 47.88 55.59 -23.72
CA LEU A 84 46.51 55.56 -24.26
C LEU A 84 46.20 54.21 -24.94
N ALA A 85 47.19 53.56 -25.56
CA ALA A 85 47.06 52.21 -26.11
C ALA A 85 47.00 51.14 -25.00
N GLU A 86 47.82 51.28 -23.95
CA GLU A 86 47.78 50.43 -22.76
C GLU A 86 46.44 50.54 -22.03
N LEU A 87 45.90 51.76 -21.86
CA LEU A 87 44.56 51.99 -21.30
C LEU A 87 43.47 51.25 -22.08
N ARG A 88 43.48 51.35 -23.43
CA ARG A 88 42.54 50.60 -24.28
C ARG A 88 42.71 49.09 -24.18
N ASN A 89 43.95 48.60 -24.06
CA ASN A 89 44.25 47.18 -23.87
C ASN A 89 43.72 46.67 -22.52
N LEU A 90 43.97 47.41 -21.43
CA LEU A 90 43.42 47.10 -20.11
C LEU A 90 41.89 47.15 -20.10
N GLN A 91 41.28 48.16 -20.71
CA GLN A 91 39.83 48.27 -20.85
C GLN A 91 39.22 47.08 -21.62
N SER A 92 39.88 46.65 -22.70
CA SER A 92 39.49 45.44 -23.45
C SER A 92 39.61 44.17 -22.61
N LYS A 93 40.70 44.00 -21.85
CA LYS A 93 40.89 42.87 -20.92
C LYS A 93 39.82 42.84 -19.82
N ILE A 94 39.46 44.00 -19.26
CA ILE A 94 38.37 44.13 -18.28
C ILE A 94 37.05 43.68 -18.91
N PHE A 95 36.70 44.20 -20.09
CA PHE A 95 35.47 43.84 -20.80
C PHE A 95 35.37 42.33 -21.11
N ILE A 96 36.48 41.69 -21.50
CA ILE A 96 36.55 40.23 -21.71
C ILE A 96 36.30 39.47 -20.39
N LYS A 97 36.88 39.93 -19.28
CA LYS A 97 36.67 39.31 -17.96
C LYS A 97 35.26 39.55 -17.41
N GLU A 98 34.66 40.71 -17.64
CA GLU A 98 33.25 40.98 -17.29
C GLU A 98 32.29 40.08 -18.08
N SER A 99 32.57 39.87 -19.38
CA SER A 99 31.79 38.98 -20.24
C SER A 99 31.86 37.52 -19.75
N SER A 100 33.07 37.02 -19.50
CA SER A 100 33.29 35.67 -18.94
C SER A 100 32.68 35.49 -17.54
N LEU A 101 32.74 36.51 -16.67
CA LEU A 101 32.07 36.49 -15.36
C LEU A 101 30.54 36.38 -15.52
N LYS A 102 29.96 37.08 -16.49
CA LYS A 102 28.53 37.02 -16.79
C LYS A 102 28.09 35.64 -17.28
N GLU A 103 28.90 35.00 -18.14
CA GLU A 103 28.68 33.62 -18.61
C GLU A 103 28.74 32.61 -17.44
N MET A 104 29.80 32.65 -16.63
CA MET A 104 29.95 31.80 -15.44
C MET A 104 28.79 32.00 -14.45
N LYS A 105 28.27 33.24 -14.33
CA LYS A 105 27.10 33.52 -13.50
C LYS A 105 25.82 32.88 -14.06
N THR A 106 25.61 32.89 -15.38
CA THR A 106 24.46 32.21 -15.99
C THR A 106 24.56 30.69 -15.88
N GLU A 107 25.76 30.11 -16.02
CA GLU A 107 25.97 28.67 -15.83
C GLU A 107 25.70 28.26 -14.37
N LEU A 108 26.17 29.05 -13.40
CA LEU A 108 25.90 28.83 -11.98
C LEU A 108 24.41 28.85 -11.64
N GLU A 109 23.62 29.77 -12.20
CA GLU A 109 22.16 29.76 -11.99
C GLU A 109 21.50 28.54 -12.64
N SER A 110 21.98 28.08 -13.82
CA SER A 110 21.50 26.83 -14.43
C SER A 110 21.79 25.60 -13.57
N TYR A 111 22.99 25.49 -12.97
CA TYR A 111 23.30 24.41 -12.03
C TYR A 111 22.41 24.45 -10.78
N LYS A 112 22.07 25.64 -10.25
CA LYS A 112 21.14 25.76 -9.12
C LYS A 112 19.72 25.31 -9.51
N GLU A 113 19.22 25.71 -10.68
CA GLU A 113 17.91 25.31 -11.17
C GLU A 113 17.83 23.79 -11.37
N ASN A 114 18.85 23.20 -12.02
CA ASN A 114 18.99 21.75 -12.18
C ASN A 114 19.02 21.01 -10.82
N ASN A 115 19.76 21.53 -9.84
CA ASN A 115 19.83 20.95 -8.50
C ASN A 115 18.48 21.02 -7.76
N VAL A 116 17.72 22.12 -7.91
CA VAL A 116 16.36 22.22 -7.38
C VAL A 116 15.43 21.23 -8.07
N GLN A 117 15.50 21.10 -9.40
CA GLN A 117 14.70 20.13 -10.15
C GLN A 117 14.99 18.68 -9.73
N GLN A 118 16.27 18.32 -9.58
CA GLN A 118 16.69 17.01 -9.08
C GLN A 118 16.20 16.78 -7.64
N SER A 119 16.30 17.79 -6.77
CA SER A 119 15.80 17.72 -5.39
C SER A 119 14.28 17.46 -5.35
N LEU A 120 13.50 18.11 -6.23
CA LEU A 120 12.05 17.86 -6.33
C LEU A 120 11.73 16.44 -6.84
N GLN A 121 12.49 15.91 -7.80
CA GLN A 121 12.35 14.52 -8.25
C GLN A 121 12.67 13.53 -7.12
N ILE A 122 13.74 13.78 -6.35
CA ILE A 122 14.12 12.95 -5.19
C ILE A 122 13.03 12.98 -4.09
N ILE A 123 12.36 14.12 -3.89
CA ILE A 123 11.22 14.21 -2.96
C ILE A 123 10.04 13.37 -3.48
N SER A 124 9.65 13.53 -4.75
CA SER A 124 8.56 12.72 -5.35
C SER A 124 8.82 11.23 -5.24
N LEU A 125 10.01 10.77 -5.64
CA LEU A 125 10.39 9.35 -5.57
C LEU A 125 10.44 8.83 -4.13
N ARG A 126 10.78 9.67 -3.15
CA ARG A 126 10.76 9.31 -1.73
C ARG A 126 9.32 9.13 -1.23
N ASP A 127 8.39 9.93 -1.71
CA ASP A 127 6.97 9.82 -1.35
C ASP A 127 6.35 8.58 -2.03
N ASP A 128 6.61 8.33 -3.31
CA ASP A 128 6.21 7.11 -4.01
C ASP A 128 6.71 5.84 -3.28
N VAL A 129 7.93 5.85 -2.73
CA VAL A 129 8.49 4.75 -1.94
C VAL A 129 7.76 4.54 -0.61
N LYS A 130 7.27 5.61 0.04
CA LYS A 130 6.45 5.48 1.27
C LYS A 130 5.11 4.84 0.96
N ASP A 131 4.43 5.29 -0.09
CA ASP A 131 3.13 4.78 -0.52
C ASP A 131 3.22 3.28 -0.87
N LEU A 132 4.30 2.87 -1.56
CA LEU A 132 4.59 1.46 -1.83
C LEU A 132 4.87 0.66 -0.54
N GLN A 133 5.58 1.24 0.44
CA GLN A 133 5.85 0.59 1.72
C GLN A 133 4.57 0.40 2.55
N GLU A 134 3.65 1.37 2.53
CA GLU A 134 2.32 1.23 3.14
C GLU A 134 1.50 0.14 2.42
N LEU A 135 1.49 0.13 1.10
CA LEU A 135 0.80 -0.90 0.29
C LEU A 135 1.33 -2.31 0.63
N ILE A 136 2.65 -2.49 0.70
CA ILE A 136 3.29 -3.75 1.11
C ILE A 136 2.85 -4.15 2.52
N SER A 137 2.84 -3.20 3.47
CA SER A 137 2.41 -3.43 4.86
C SER A 137 0.93 -3.85 4.94
N SER A 138 0.07 -3.23 4.13
CA SER A 138 -1.34 -3.58 4.01
C SER A 138 -1.55 -4.99 3.44
N LEU A 139 -0.76 -5.36 2.42
CA LEU A 139 -0.81 -6.66 1.76
C LEU A 139 -0.29 -7.78 2.68
N MET A 140 0.74 -7.53 3.49
CA MET A 140 1.17 -8.46 4.53
C MET A 140 0.05 -8.70 5.55
N ARG A 141 -0.63 -7.63 6.01
CA ARG A 141 -1.76 -7.74 6.96
C ARG A 141 -2.90 -8.60 6.40
N ILE A 142 -3.27 -8.38 5.14
CA ILE A 142 -4.29 -9.17 4.43
C ILE A 142 -3.85 -10.63 4.26
N LYS A 143 -2.58 -10.88 3.93
CA LYS A 143 -2.01 -12.24 3.82
C LYS A 143 -2.05 -12.98 5.15
N CYS A 144 -1.70 -12.32 6.25
CA CYS A 144 -1.80 -12.89 7.60
C CYS A 144 -3.25 -13.24 7.97
N LEU A 145 -4.19 -12.32 7.74
CA LEU A 145 -5.62 -12.54 8.01
C LEU A 145 -6.20 -13.69 7.15
N LYS A 146 -5.81 -13.79 5.89
CA LYS A 146 -6.19 -14.92 5.02
C LYS A 146 -5.64 -16.24 5.58
N ASN A 147 -4.39 -16.26 6.01
CA ASN A 147 -3.76 -17.47 6.56
C ASN A 147 -4.39 -17.90 7.90
N THR A 148 -4.77 -16.96 8.77
CA THR A 148 -5.50 -17.30 10.01
C THR A 148 -6.88 -17.87 9.70
N ASN A 149 -7.61 -17.29 8.74
CA ASN A 149 -8.93 -17.77 8.34
C ASN A 149 -8.88 -19.14 7.65
N ILE A 150 -7.83 -19.42 6.87
CA ILE A 150 -7.59 -20.76 6.32
C ILE A 150 -7.39 -21.77 7.46
N LYS A 151 -6.50 -21.48 8.42
CA LYS A 151 -6.22 -22.37 9.56
C LYS A 151 -7.45 -22.65 10.45
N THR A 152 -8.33 -21.66 10.63
CA THR A 152 -9.57 -21.87 11.41
C THR A 152 -10.59 -22.71 10.65
N LEU A 153 -10.73 -22.51 9.33
CA LEU A 153 -11.58 -23.34 8.47
C LEU A 153 -11.06 -24.77 8.35
N GLU A 154 -9.74 -24.97 8.19
CA GLU A 154 -9.09 -26.28 8.17
C GLU A 154 -9.37 -27.04 9.48
N ARG A 155 -9.18 -26.39 10.64
CA ARG A 155 -9.52 -26.99 11.94
C ARG A 155 -11.00 -27.34 12.05
N GLY A 156 -11.89 -26.46 11.60
CA GLY A 156 -13.34 -26.72 11.58
C GLY A 156 -13.69 -27.95 10.73
N ASN A 157 -13.07 -28.08 9.56
CA ASN A 157 -13.26 -29.23 8.68
C ASN A 157 -12.71 -30.53 9.30
N CYS A 158 -11.53 -30.52 9.92
CA CYS A 158 -11.01 -31.70 10.63
C CYS A 158 -11.98 -32.19 11.71
N ASN A 159 -12.45 -31.29 12.59
CA ASN A 159 -13.41 -31.61 13.64
C ASN A 159 -14.74 -32.17 13.09
N LEU A 160 -15.20 -31.66 11.93
CA LEU A 160 -16.39 -32.18 11.25
C LEU A 160 -16.12 -33.58 10.67
N THR A 161 -14.97 -33.81 10.04
CA THR A 161 -14.57 -35.12 9.52
C THR A 161 -14.49 -36.16 10.63
N GLU A 162 -13.83 -35.85 11.75
CA GLU A 162 -13.78 -36.71 12.94
C GLU A 162 -15.19 -37.10 13.41
N ARG A 163 -16.08 -36.11 13.56
CA ARG A 163 -17.47 -36.35 14.00
C ARG A 163 -18.29 -37.16 12.99
N VAL A 164 -18.04 -37.01 11.69
CA VAL A 164 -18.62 -37.89 10.65
C VAL A 164 -18.14 -39.33 10.84
N THR A 165 -16.83 -39.56 10.97
CA THR A 165 -16.29 -40.93 11.14
C THR A 165 -16.78 -41.61 12.42
N GLU A 166 -17.00 -40.85 13.49
CA GLU A 166 -17.57 -41.36 14.75
C GLU A 166 -19.04 -41.75 14.58
N LEU A 167 -19.84 -40.93 13.91
CA LEU A 167 -21.23 -41.27 13.58
C LEU A 167 -21.33 -42.49 12.65
N GLU A 168 -20.42 -42.64 11.68
CA GLU A 168 -20.32 -43.83 10.82
C GLU A 168 -19.93 -45.09 11.59
N LYS A 169 -19.06 -44.99 12.61
CA LYS A 169 -18.74 -46.12 13.50
C LYS A 169 -19.98 -46.55 14.29
N ARG A 170 -20.69 -45.62 14.92
CA ARG A 170 -21.95 -45.89 15.65
C ARG A 170 -23.02 -46.50 14.74
N LEU A 171 -23.20 -45.96 13.53
CA LEU A 171 -24.14 -46.49 12.55
C LEU A 171 -23.81 -47.94 12.16
N ARG A 172 -22.52 -48.28 11.95
CA ARG A 172 -22.10 -49.66 11.70
C ARG A 172 -22.42 -50.60 12.87
N ILE A 173 -22.20 -50.16 14.12
CA ILE A 173 -22.56 -50.94 15.31
C ILE A 173 -24.08 -51.21 15.34
N HIS A 174 -24.90 -50.18 15.20
CA HIS A 174 -26.37 -50.32 15.20
C HIS A 174 -26.90 -51.17 14.03
N LEU A 175 -26.26 -51.15 12.86
CA LEU A 175 -26.62 -52.05 11.74
C LEU A 175 -26.31 -53.52 12.08
N ILE A 176 -25.20 -53.80 12.75
CA ILE A 176 -24.83 -55.15 13.21
C ILE A 176 -25.78 -55.63 14.33
N GLU A 177 -26.15 -54.73 15.25
CA GLU A 177 -27.14 -55.00 16.30
C GLU A 177 -28.52 -55.31 15.73
N ARG A 178 -29.01 -54.49 14.79
CA ARG A 178 -30.27 -54.74 14.07
C ARG A 178 -30.24 -56.11 13.40
N GLY A 179 -29.18 -56.43 12.65
CA GLY A 179 -29.03 -57.74 12.00
C GLY A 179 -28.92 -58.91 12.99
N ARG A 180 -28.43 -58.71 14.22
CA ARG A 180 -28.51 -59.72 15.30
C ARG A 180 -29.93 -59.87 15.85
N ALA A 181 -30.66 -58.77 16.04
CA ALA A 181 -32.04 -58.80 16.52
C ALA A 181 -32.98 -59.45 15.49
N GLU A 182 -32.82 -59.12 14.20
CA GLU A 182 -33.54 -59.69 13.06
C GLU A 182 -33.36 -61.22 13.00
N ARG A 183 -32.11 -61.72 13.00
CA ARG A 183 -31.85 -63.18 13.06
C ARG A 183 -32.43 -63.88 14.30
N LYS A 184 -32.50 -63.18 15.45
CA LYS A 184 -33.15 -63.71 16.66
C LYS A 184 -34.67 -63.79 16.49
N ALA A 185 -35.28 -62.80 15.86
CA ALA A 185 -36.71 -62.80 15.54
C ALA A 185 -37.05 -63.93 14.56
N ASP A 186 -36.30 -64.08 13.46
CA ASP A 186 -36.47 -65.17 12.49
C ASP A 186 -36.40 -66.56 13.14
N LEU A 187 -35.49 -66.75 14.11
CA LEU A 187 -35.33 -68.00 14.83
C LEU A 187 -36.53 -68.29 15.75
N LEU A 188 -37.05 -67.26 16.44
CA LEU A 188 -38.25 -67.38 17.26
C LEU A 188 -39.50 -67.63 16.42
N GLU A 189 -39.65 -66.95 15.28
CA GLU A 189 -40.74 -67.19 14.33
C GLU A 189 -40.70 -68.64 13.80
N LYS A 190 -39.53 -69.13 13.38
CA LYS A 190 -39.38 -70.54 12.99
C LYS A 190 -39.73 -71.52 14.10
N LYS A 191 -39.30 -71.27 15.36
CA LYS A 191 -39.71 -72.10 16.51
C LYS A 191 -41.23 -72.07 16.72
N LEU A 192 -41.88 -70.91 16.57
CA LEU A 192 -43.34 -70.78 16.66
C LEU A 192 -44.06 -71.52 15.54
N PHE A 193 -43.53 -71.53 14.31
CA PHE A 193 -44.06 -72.35 13.21
C PHE A 193 -43.94 -73.86 13.49
N THR A 194 -42.80 -74.33 14.02
CA THR A 194 -42.62 -75.73 14.42
C THR A 194 -43.61 -76.14 15.51
N CYS A 195 -43.94 -75.24 16.44
CA CYS A 195 -44.94 -75.49 17.49
C CYS A 195 -46.41 -75.36 17.01
N ARG A 196 -46.68 -74.96 15.76
CA ARG A 196 -48.05 -74.70 15.26
C ARG A 196 -48.74 -75.88 14.58
N PHE A 197 -48.08 -77.03 14.44
CA PHE A 197 -48.63 -78.22 13.79
C PHE A 197 -48.40 -79.52 14.57
N PRO A 198 -49.33 -79.92 15.45
CA PRO A 198 -49.69 -81.33 15.57
C PRO A 198 -50.31 -81.78 14.23
N PRO A 199 -50.06 -83.01 13.74
CA PRO A 199 -50.73 -83.52 12.56
C PRO A 199 -52.25 -83.56 12.79
N TYR A 200 -53.01 -82.80 12.01
CA TYR A 200 -54.47 -82.85 12.02
C TYR A 200 -54.91 -84.18 11.38
N ILE A 201 -55.25 -85.16 12.21
CA ILE A 201 -55.76 -86.46 11.76
C ILE A 201 -57.18 -86.24 11.26
N SER A 202 -57.38 -86.31 9.95
CA SER A 202 -58.72 -86.40 9.37
C SER A 202 -59.25 -87.82 9.61
N MET A 203 -60.26 -87.96 10.46
CA MET A 203 -61.04 -89.19 10.63
C MET A 203 -62.46 -88.94 10.12
N GLU A 204 -62.62 -89.13 8.82
CA GLU A 204 -63.92 -89.39 8.21
C GLU A 204 -64.15 -90.91 8.30
N GLY A 205 -65.18 -91.35 9.03
CA GLY A 205 -65.60 -92.76 9.01
C GLY A 205 -66.01 -93.37 10.35
N GLN A 206 -67.31 -93.66 10.44
CA GLN A 206 -67.91 -94.86 11.03
C GLN A 206 -68.20 -94.91 12.54
N GLU A 207 -69.50 -94.82 12.82
CA GLU A 207 -70.19 -95.33 14.00
C GLU A 207 -69.98 -96.86 14.09
N ASP A 208 -69.63 -97.41 15.26
CA ASP A 208 -70.58 -98.19 16.09
C ASP A 208 -69.95 -98.83 17.34
N SER A 209 -70.84 -99.31 18.23
CA SER A 209 -70.57 -100.17 19.41
C SER A 209 -69.97 -99.50 20.65
N LEU A 210 -70.88 -99.13 21.55
CA LEU A 210 -70.64 -99.01 22.98
C LEU A 210 -70.11 -100.34 23.56
N ASP A 211 -69.12 -100.27 24.46
CA ASP A 211 -69.14 -101.11 25.65
C ASP A 211 -68.44 -100.41 26.84
N ILE A 212 -68.89 -100.71 28.06
CA ILE A 212 -68.57 -99.97 29.28
C ILE A 212 -67.80 -100.88 30.25
N VAL A 213 -66.60 -100.47 30.71
CA VAL A 213 -66.02 -100.83 32.03
C VAL A 213 -64.75 -99.98 32.31
N PRO A 214 -64.37 -99.68 33.58
CA PRO A 214 -63.81 -98.36 33.90
C PRO A 214 -62.33 -98.27 34.33
N VAL A 215 -61.76 -97.08 34.10
CA VAL A 215 -60.83 -96.31 34.97
C VAL A 215 -59.86 -97.11 35.87
N ARG A 216 -58.63 -97.29 35.39
CA ARG A 216 -57.41 -96.76 36.06
C ARG A 216 -56.19 -96.71 35.12
N ASP A 217 -55.15 -95.99 35.56
CA ASP A 217 -53.78 -95.91 35.02
C ASP A 217 -53.49 -95.16 33.71
N MET A 218 -54.37 -94.24 33.30
CA MET A 218 -54.02 -93.15 32.36
C MET A 218 -53.30 -91.95 33.02
N GLY A 219 -53.10 -91.96 34.34
CA GLY A 219 -52.41 -90.88 35.06
C GLY A 219 -50.88 -91.03 35.07
N GLU A 220 -50.39 -92.24 35.30
CA GLU A 220 -48.97 -92.47 35.59
C GLU A 220 -48.09 -92.45 34.33
N ALA A 221 -48.59 -92.96 33.20
CA ALA A 221 -47.90 -92.86 31.91
C ALA A 221 -47.76 -91.40 31.43
N ILE A 222 -48.80 -90.58 31.60
CA ILE A 222 -48.77 -89.15 31.24
C ILE A 222 -47.81 -88.38 32.16
N VAL A 223 -47.75 -88.73 33.45
CA VAL A 223 -46.77 -88.16 34.38
C VAL A 223 -45.34 -88.59 34.04
N ALA A 224 -45.10 -89.87 33.70
CA ALA A 224 -43.78 -90.35 33.28
C ALA A 224 -43.28 -89.66 32.01
N THR A 225 -44.11 -89.55 30.96
CA THR A 225 -43.71 -88.85 29.72
C THR A 225 -43.51 -87.35 29.92
N ASN A 226 -44.26 -86.72 30.83
CA ASN A 226 -44.03 -85.31 31.19
C ASN A 226 -42.80 -85.11 32.07
N ILE A 227 -42.41 -86.10 32.88
CA ILE A 227 -41.17 -86.05 33.66
C ILE A 227 -39.96 -86.18 32.72
N ASP A 228 -39.94 -87.14 31.80
CA ASP A 228 -38.83 -87.27 30.84
C ASP A 228 -38.74 -86.09 29.87
N SER A 229 -39.87 -85.57 29.37
CA SER A 229 -39.86 -84.38 28.50
C SER A 229 -39.46 -83.11 29.24
N ASN A 230 -39.87 -82.94 30.51
CA ASN A 230 -39.36 -81.86 31.36
C ASN A 230 -37.88 -82.03 31.70
N ASN A 231 -37.40 -83.25 31.97
CA ASN A 231 -35.99 -83.49 32.28
C ASN A 231 -35.10 -83.17 31.05
N SER A 232 -35.58 -83.46 29.84
CA SER A 232 -35.00 -82.97 28.59
C SER A 232 -34.98 -81.43 28.51
N PHE A 233 -36.09 -80.75 28.84
CA PHE A 233 -36.17 -79.29 28.83
C PHE A 233 -35.27 -78.60 29.88
N TYR A 234 -35.20 -79.15 31.09
CA TYR A 234 -34.35 -78.63 32.17
C TYR A 234 -32.86 -78.90 31.91
N SER A 235 -32.51 -80.01 31.26
CA SER A 235 -31.12 -80.31 30.87
C SER A 235 -30.65 -79.46 29.67
N ASP A 236 -31.48 -79.23 28.65
CA ASP A 236 -31.15 -78.35 27.52
C ASP A 236 -31.01 -76.89 27.99
N GLY A 237 -31.90 -76.43 28.88
CA GLY A 237 -31.78 -75.14 29.56
C GLY A 237 -30.55 -75.00 30.47
N LEU A 238 -30.12 -76.09 31.13
CA LEU A 238 -28.86 -76.10 31.89
C LEU A 238 -27.65 -76.02 30.96
N ASN A 239 -27.67 -76.71 29.83
CA ASN A 239 -26.58 -76.72 28.85
C ASN A 239 -26.41 -75.34 28.19
N ASP A 240 -27.51 -74.69 27.77
CA ASP A 240 -27.45 -73.31 27.26
C ASP A 240 -27.02 -72.32 28.36
N GLY A 241 -27.49 -72.50 29.60
CA GLY A 241 -27.01 -71.74 30.75
C GLY A 241 -25.51 -71.89 30.99
N GLN A 242 -25.01 -73.13 31.00
CA GLN A 242 -23.58 -73.44 31.18
C GLN A 242 -22.73 -72.86 30.04
N LYS A 243 -23.24 -72.88 28.80
CA LYS A 243 -22.57 -72.28 27.64
C LYS A 243 -22.50 -70.75 27.73
N ILE A 244 -23.52 -70.11 28.32
CA ILE A 244 -23.49 -68.67 28.65
C ILE A 244 -22.46 -68.39 29.75
N TRP A 245 -22.41 -69.24 30.80
CA TRP A 245 -21.39 -69.14 31.87
C TRP A 245 -19.96 -69.44 31.39
N GLU A 246 -19.76 -70.27 30.37
CA GLU A 246 -18.45 -70.51 29.74
C GLU A 246 -18.03 -69.39 28.79
N THR A 247 -18.98 -68.62 28.23
CA THR A 247 -18.68 -67.42 27.41
C THR A 247 -18.34 -66.19 28.28
N CYS A 248 -18.95 -66.09 29.48
CA CYS A 248 -18.77 -64.97 30.40
C CYS A 248 -17.30 -64.68 30.79
N PRO A 249 -16.42 -65.68 31.04
CA PRO A 249 -14.98 -65.48 31.21
C PRO A 249 -14.24 -64.89 30.00
N GLN A 250 -14.69 -65.17 28.76
CA GLN A 250 -14.09 -64.53 27.57
C GLN A 250 -14.46 -63.06 27.48
N ASP A 251 -15.71 -62.69 27.81
CA ASP A 251 -16.13 -61.29 27.83
C ASP A 251 -15.44 -60.52 28.97
N LEU A 252 -15.30 -61.13 30.16
CA LEU A 252 -14.51 -60.59 31.28
C LEU A 252 -13.02 -60.40 30.93
N LEU A 253 -12.40 -61.35 30.21
CA LEU A 253 -11.04 -61.18 29.69
C LEU A 253 -10.96 -60.08 28.63
N LEU A 254 -12.00 -59.84 27.84
CA LEU A 254 -12.03 -58.74 26.86
C LEU A 254 -12.14 -57.38 27.57
N GLU A 255 -12.93 -57.30 28.64
CA GLU A 255 -13.08 -56.11 29.48
C GLU A 255 -11.83 -55.83 30.32
N GLU A 256 -11.19 -56.87 30.89
CA GLU A 256 -9.93 -56.77 31.62
C GLU A 256 -8.78 -56.32 30.70
N ASN A 257 -8.74 -56.79 29.45
CA ASN A 257 -7.79 -56.27 28.46
C ASN A 257 -8.05 -54.79 28.10
N GLN A 258 -9.31 -54.34 28.03
CA GLN A 258 -9.63 -52.90 27.87
C GLN A 258 -9.28 -52.08 29.12
N ALA A 259 -9.48 -52.63 30.31
CA ALA A 259 -9.09 -52.00 31.57
C ALA A 259 -7.56 -51.87 31.67
N CYS A 260 -6.79 -52.89 31.27
CA CYS A 260 -5.33 -52.84 31.18
C CYS A 260 -4.81 -51.90 30.07
N GLU A 261 -5.62 -51.60 29.05
CA GLU A 261 -5.30 -50.59 28.03
C GLU A 261 -5.53 -49.16 28.56
N LEU A 262 -6.50 -48.98 29.48
CA LEU A 262 -6.82 -47.71 30.15
C LEU A 262 -5.94 -47.41 31.38
N ASP A 263 -5.55 -48.42 32.15
CA ASP A 263 -4.71 -48.31 33.36
C ASP A 263 -3.22 -48.53 33.08
N ARG A 264 -2.84 -48.69 31.80
CA ARG A 264 -1.45 -48.49 31.38
C ARG A 264 -1.09 -47.02 31.69
N PRO A 265 -0.18 -46.72 32.65
CA PRO A 265 0.22 -45.34 32.89
C PRO A 265 0.73 -44.78 31.57
N PRO A 266 0.23 -43.61 31.13
CA PRO A 266 0.34 -43.17 29.74
C PRO A 266 1.80 -43.23 29.34
N TYR A 267 2.12 -44.16 28.42
CA TYR A 267 3.49 -44.52 28.05
C TYR A 267 4.20 -43.23 27.66
N SER A 268 5.12 -42.77 28.54
CA SER A 268 5.32 -41.34 28.70
C SER A 268 5.58 -40.68 27.35
N TRP A 269 4.78 -39.66 27.03
CA TRP A 269 4.81 -38.90 25.78
C TRP A 269 6.11 -38.08 25.60
N SER A 270 7.20 -38.49 26.25
CA SER A 270 8.61 -38.08 26.14
C SER A 270 9.17 -37.98 24.73
N TRP A 271 8.47 -38.50 23.71
CA TRP A 271 8.84 -38.38 22.30
C TRP A 271 7.93 -37.45 21.49
N GLU A 272 6.70 -37.17 21.92
CA GLU A 272 5.84 -36.10 21.35
C GLU A 272 6.05 -34.75 22.06
N SER A 273 6.45 -34.78 23.34
CA SER A 273 6.92 -33.58 24.03
C SER A 273 8.21 -33.05 23.42
N LYS A 274 9.09 -33.86 22.82
CA LYS A 274 10.31 -33.39 22.13
C LYS A 274 10.04 -32.43 20.96
N PRO A 275 9.21 -32.74 19.95
CA PRO A 275 8.86 -31.79 18.90
C PRO A 275 8.05 -30.61 19.43
N MET A 276 7.20 -30.78 20.44
CA MET A 276 6.43 -29.67 21.01
C MET A 276 7.31 -28.71 21.85
N GLN A 277 8.28 -29.24 22.59
CA GLN A 277 9.30 -28.51 23.35
C GLN A 277 10.29 -27.83 22.42
N SER A 278 10.69 -28.45 21.30
CA SER A 278 11.54 -27.79 20.30
C SER A 278 10.80 -26.69 19.54
N GLN A 279 9.49 -26.81 19.33
CA GLN A 279 8.64 -25.73 18.81
C GLN A 279 8.49 -24.59 19.81
N HIS A 280 8.29 -24.89 21.10
CA HIS A 280 8.24 -23.90 22.17
C HIS A 280 9.58 -23.17 22.32
N GLN A 281 10.71 -23.89 22.27
CA GLN A 281 12.05 -23.27 22.30
C GLN A 281 12.29 -22.40 21.06
N ASN A 282 11.97 -22.87 19.85
CA ASN A 282 12.07 -22.03 18.64
C ASN A 282 11.22 -20.75 18.73
N PHE A 283 10.06 -20.82 19.39
CA PHE A 283 9.22 -19.65 19.63
C PHE A 283 9.86 -18.68 20.64
N LEU A 284 10.47 -19.19 21.72
CA LEU A 284 11.26 -18.39 22.66
C LEU A 284 12.50 -17.78 22.00
N ASP A 285 13.22 -18.51 21.14
CA ASP A 285 14.38 -18.02 20.40
C ASP A 285 13.99 -16.87 19.44
N GLN A 286 12.84 -17.00 18.78
CA GLN A 286 12.27 -15.94 17.93
C GLN A 286 11.86 -14.70 18.73
N LEU A 287 11.23 -14.88 19.90
CA LEU A 287 10.85 -13.76 20.77
C LEU A 287 12.08 -13.07 21.38
N SER A 288 13.06 -13.84 21.86
CA SER A 288 14.36 -13.33 22.33
C SER A 288 15.04 -12.49 21.25
N THR A 289 15.14 -13.00 20.02
CA THR A 289 15.74 -12.27 18.89
C THR A 289 14.97 -10.98 18.56
N LEU A 290 13.64 -11.01 18.58
CA LEU A 290 12.78 -9.87 18.26
C LEU A 290 12.80 -8.76 19.34
N LEU A 291 12.94 -9.15 20.61
CA LEU A 291 12.92 -8.24 21.77
C LEU A 291 14.32 -7.73 22.17
N SER A 292 15.37 -8.27 21.55
CA SER A 292 16.77 -7.86 21.77
C SER A 292 17.07 -6.54 21.07
N ASP A 293 16.91 -5.45 21.81
CA ASP A 293 17.28 -4.08 21.39
C ASP A 293 18.74 -3.74 21.72
N SER A 294 19.14 -2.48 21.49
CA SER A 294 20.45 -1.90 21.85
C SER A 294 20.85 -1.97 23.33
N ILE A 295 19.94 -2.43 24.20
CA ILE A 295 20.17 -2.62 25.65
C ILE A 295 20.87 -3.98 25.91
N GLY A 296 20.73 -4.96 25.02
CA GLY A 296 21.47 -6.22 25.08
C GLY A 296 20.68 -7.43 24.53
N PRO A 297 21.37 -8.54 24.22
CA PRO A 297 20.73 -9.79 23.83
C PRO A 297 20.02 -10.45 25.02
N ILE A 298 18.77 -10.86 24.82
CA ILE A 298 17.93 -11.44 25.87
C ILE A 298 18.02 -12.97 25.80
N PRO A 299 18.18 -13.70 26.93
CA PRO A 299 18.11 -15.15 26.94
C PRO A 299 16.78 -15.67 26.36
N ALA A 300 16.82 -16.76 25.60
CA ALA A 300 15.62 -17.43 25.08
C ALA A 300 14.93 -18.31 26.14
N THR A 301 14.66 -17.73 27.31
CA THR A 301 13.86 -18.31 28.39
C THR A 301 12.52 -17.59 28.51
N GLU A 302 11.49 -18.29 28.99
CA GLU A 302 10.13 -17.73 29.09
C GLU A 302 10.09 -16.54 30.08
N GLU A 303 10.89 -16.60 31.14
CA GLU A 303 11.01 -15.60 32.19
C GLU A 303 11.64 -14.30 31.65
N ALA A 304 12.77 -14.39 30.95
CA ALA A 304 13.48 -13.22 30.42
C ALA A 304 12.67 -12.51 29.32
N VAL A 305 11.95 -13.27 28.50
CA VAL A 305 11.01 -12.74 27.50
C VAL A 305 9.84 -12.02 28.18
N LYS A 306 9.25 -12.59 29.24
CA LYS A 306 8.17 -11.95 30.02
C LYS A 306 8.65 -10.67 30.72
N GLU A 307 9.81 -10.71 31.37
CA GLU A 307 10.40 -9.55 32.07
C GLU A 307 10.63 -8.38 31.10
N ARG A 308 11.22 -8.64 29.92
CA ARG A 308 11.39 -7.60 28.90
C ARG A 308 10.07 -7.02 28.41
N ILE A 309 9.05 -7.85 28.16
CA ILE A 309 7.73 -7.36 27.74
C ILE A 309 7.10 -6.46 28.81
N GLN A 310 7.27 -6.80 30.08
CA GLN A 310 6.81 -5.97 31.21
C GLN A 310 7.61 -4.65 31.32
N GLU A 311 8.93 -4.69 31.15
CA GLU A 311 9.80 -3.51 31.14
C GLU A 311 9.40 -2.54 30.00
N ILE A 312 9.21 -3.06 28.78
CA ILE A 312 8.76 -2.27 27.63
C ILE A 312 7.40 -1.64 27.93
N GLY A 313 6.43 -2.40 28.45
CA GLY A 313 5.11 -1.88 28.83
C GLY A 313 5.17 -0.80 29.93
N ALA A 314 6.02 -0.98 30.93
CA ALA A 314 6.24 0.03 31.97
C ALA A 314 6.88 1.31 31.40
N SER A 315 7.84 1.16 30.48
CA SER A 315 8.46 2.28 29.77
C SER A 315 7.46 3.05 28.90
N GLU A 316 6.53 2.35 28.23
CA GLU A 316 5.46 2.97 27.44
C GLU A 316 4.56 3.84 28.31
N GLN A 317 4.11 3.33 29.48
CA GLN A 317 3.28 4.12 30.40
C GLN A 317 4.05 5.33 30.97
N SER A 318 5.35 5.18 31.23
CA SER A 318 6.23 6.29 31.67
C SER A 318 6.32 7.40 30.62
N TRP A 319 6.63 7.06 29.36
CA TRP A 319 6.69 8.03 28.27
C TRP A 319 5.33 8.65 27.98
N LYS A 320 4.25 7.88 28.08
CA LYS A 320 2.87 8.37 27.93
C LYS A 320 2.51 9.40 28.99
N SER A 321 2.76 9.13 30.28
CA SER A 321 2.56 10.13 31.35
C SER A 321 3.36 11.40 31.08
N ARG A 322 4.65 11.26 30.71
CA ARG A 322 5.51 12.41 30.40
C ARG A 322 5.01 13.22 29.20
N THR A 323 4.44 12.58 28.19
CA THR A 323 3.80 13.25 27.06
C THR A 323 2.53 13.99 27.47
N GLU A 324 1.71 13.40 28.36
CA GLU A 324 0.53 14.06 28.93
C GLU A 324 0.91 15.27 29.80
N ASP A 325 2.00 15.19 30.58
CA ASP A 325 2.55 16.31 31.34
C ASP A 325 3.01 17.46 30.45
N LEU A 326 3.82 17.18 29.43
CA LEU A 326 4.26 18.17 28.45
C LEU A 326 3.08 18.77 27.68
N HIS A 327 2.05 17.98 27.38
CA HIS A 327 0.84 18.48 26.73
C HIS A 327 0.07 19.45 27.65
N ARG A 328 -0.02 19.16 28.96
CA ARG A 328 -0.59 20.08 29.95
C ARG A 328 0.22 21.38 30.07
N GLU A 329 1.55 21.30 30.06
CA GLU A 329 2.43 22.47 30.07
C GLU A 329 2.25 23.34 28.81
N ILE A 330 2.20 22.73 27.62
CA ILE A 330 1.91 23.45 26.37
C ILE A 330 0.55 24.15 26.45
N GLN A 331 -0.50 23.49 26.97
CA GLN A 331 -1.81 24.12 27.13
C GLN A 331 -1.81 25.30 28.12
N THR A 332 -1.07 25.25 29.22
CA THR A 332 -0.99 26.38 30.16
C THR A 332 -0.19 27.55 29.60
N LEU A 333 0.88 27.26 28.85
CA LEU A 333 1.66 28.26 28.12
C LEU A 333 0.82 28.92 27.01
N SER A 334 0.08 28.16 26.20
CA SER A 334 -0.86 28.70 25.20
C SER A 334 -1.89 29.64 25.84
N LYS A 335 -2.55 29.22 26.92
CA LYS A 335 -3.50 30.07 27.67
C LYS A 335 -2.86 31.33 28.25
N ARG A 336 -1.57 31.29 28.59
CA ARG A 336 -0.83 32.49 29.05
C ARG A 336 -0.51 33.43 27.90
N VAL A 337 -0.15 32.91 26.73
CA VAL A 337 0.06 33.70 25.50
C VAL A 337 -1.25 34.34 25.03
N GLU A 338 -2.35 33.60 25.01
CA GLU A 338 -3.69 34.12 24.67
C GLU A 338 -4.11 35.30 25.58
N LYS A 339 -3.90 35.18 26.90
CA LYS A 339 -4.16 36.28 27.85
C LYS A 339 -3.28 37.51 27.59
N LEU A 340 -2.00 37.31 27.27
CA LEU A 340 -1.08 38.40 26.94
C LEU A 340 -1.45 39.07 25.60
N GLN A 341 -1.97 38.30 24.65
CA GLN A 341 -2.48 38.82 23.37
C GLN A 341 -3.75 39.66 23.59
N HIS A 342 -4.70 39.21 24.41
CA HIS A 342 -5.88 40.00 24.79
C HIS A 342 -5.50 41.36 25.40
N VAL A 343 -4.60 41.35 26.38
CA VAL A 343 -4.11 42.59 27.04
C VAL A 343 -3.33 43.49 26.05
N TYR A 344 -2.61 42.91 25.08
CA TYR A 344 -1.97 43.68 24.01
C TYR A 344 -3.02 44.41 23.16
N GLU A 345 -4.11 43.72 22.82
CA GLU A 345 -5.18 44.18 21.92
C GLU A 345 -6.03 45.27 22.60
N GLU A 346 -6.48 45.05 23.85
CA GLU A 346 -7.14 46.07 24.69
C GLU A 346 -6.27 47.33 24.86
N SER A 347 -4.96 47.16 25.08
CA SER A 347 -3.98 48.26 25.18
C SER A 347 -3.82 49.02 23.86
N ALA A 348 -3.93 48.36 22.72
CA ALA A 348 -3.83 49.00 21.40
C ALA A 348 -5.10 49.79 21.06
N GLU A 349 -6.29 49.23 21.36
CA GLU A 349 -7.57 49.93 21.20
C GLU A 349 -7.64 51.18 22.09
N GLN A 350 -7.23 51.09 23.35
CA GLN A 350 -7.15 52.24 24.26
C GLN A 350 -6.17 53.32 23.77
N SER A 351 -5.02 52.92 23.20
CA SER A 351 -4.05 53.86 22.63
C SER A 351 -4.60 54.60 21.42
N LEU A 352 -5.31 53.91 20.52
CA LEU A 352 -5.95 54.53 19.35
C LEU A 352 -7.06 55.50 19.77
N ALA A 353 -7.89 55.14 20.75
CA ALA A 353 -8.90 56.03 21.32
C ALA A 353 -8.27 57.26 21.98
N MET A 354 -7.13 57.12 22.65
CA MET A 354 -6.40 58.25 23.23
C MET A 354 -5.77 59.15 22.15
N GLU A 355 -5.21 58.59 21.08
CA GLU A 355 -4.65 59.36 19.97
C GLU A 355 -5.73 60.13 19.19
N GLU A 356 -6.95 59.58 19.07
CA GLU A 356 -8.11 60.29 18.50
C GLU A 356 -8.53 61.46 19.38
N ASN A 357 -8.64 61.24 20.70
CA ASN A 357 -8.89 62.31 21.66
C ASN A 357 -7.80 63.40 21.61
N ASP A 358 -6.51 63.05 21.51
CA ASP A 358 -5.41 64.01 21.42
C ASP A 358 -5.44 64.82 20.11
N LYS A 359 -5.84 64.20 18.99
CA LYS A 359 -6.08 64.91 17.73
C LYS A 359 -7.22 65.92 17.85
N ASP A 360 -8.26 65.59 18.62
CA ASP A 360 -9.38 66.51 18.87
C ASP A 360 -9.00 67.67 19.79
N HIS A 361 -8.25 67.39 20.88
CA HIS A 361 -7.69 68.43 21.72
C HIS A 361 -6.72 69.33 20.94
N LYS A 362 -5.91 68.77 20.02
CA LYS A 362 -5.03 69.55 19.14
C LYS A 362 -5.80 70.41 18.14
N ARG A 363 -6.92 69.91 17.59
CA ARG A 363 -7.83 70.72 16.74
C ARG A 363 -8.45 71.88 17.53
N LEU A 364 -8.87 71.62 18.77
CA LEU A 364 -9.40 72.66 19.67
C LEU A 364 -8.34 73.70 20.04
N LEU A 365 -7.10 73.26 20.33
CA LEU A 365 -5.96 74.13 20.61
C LEU A 365 -5.59 74.98 19.40
N GLN A 366 -5.49 74.45 18.19
CA GLN A 366 -5.20 75.27 17.00
C GLN A 366 -6.29 76.33 16.74
N TYR A 367 -7.55 76.01 17.04
CA TYR A 367 -8.64 76.99 16.99
C TYR A 367 -8.48 78.08 18.06
N GLN A 368 -7.98 77.74 19.26
CA GLN A 368 -7.69 78.71 20.32
C GLN A 368 -6.41 79.52 20.05
N GLU A 369 -5.33 78.92 19.57
CA GLU A 369 -4.07 79.58 19.18
C GLU A 369 -4.30 80.62 18.08
N GLY A 370 -5.16 80.31 17.09
CA GLY A 370 -5.58 81.28 16.07
C GLY A 370 -6.34 82.49 16.64
N ASN A 371 -6.93 82.36 17.83
CA ASN A 371 -7.57 83.46 18.56
C ASN A 371 -6.60 84.14 19.57
N ILE A 372 -5.61 83.43 20.11
CA ILE A 372 -4.62 83.96 21.07
C ILE A 372 -3.51 84.75 20.37
N ALA A 373 -3.18 84.45 19.11
CA ALA A 373 -2.26 85.27 18.30
C ALA A 373 -2.73 86.72 18.07
N VAL A 374 -3.94 87.07 18.53
CA VAL A 374 -4.52 88.43 18.52
C VAL A 374 -4.45 89.11 19.91
N ASN A 375 -4.13 88.39 20.99
CA ASN A 375 -4.14 88.92 22.37
C ASN A 375 -3.01 88.35 23.22
N ASP A 376 -1.90 89.08 23.30
CA ASP A 376 -0.79 88.81 24.21
C ASP A 376 -0.84 89.81 25.38
N PHE A 377 -1.55 89.46 26.46
CA PHE A 377 -1.58 90.23 27.71
C PHE A 377 -1.85 89.37 28.95
N SER A 378 -1.13 89.68 30.03
CA SER A 378 -1.39 89.29 31.43
C SER A 378 -0.85 87.94 31.92
N GLN A 379 0.45 87.96 32.16
CA GLN A 379 1.09 87.38 33.34
C GLN A 379 0.29 87.54 34.66
N GLY A 380 0.37 86.55 35.56
CA GLY A 380 0.42 86.86 37.00
C GLY A 380 -0.15 85.85 38.02
N SER A 381 0.65 85.63 39.06
CA SER A 381 0.27 85.23 40.44
C SER A 381 -0.11 83.76 40.71
N LEU A 382 0.74 83.08 41.51
CA LEU A 382 0.44 82.66 42.90
C LEU A 382 1.58 81.76 43.42
N ASP A 383 2.30 82.20 44.46
CA ASP A 383 3.45 81.46 44.99
C ASP A 383 3.50 81.54 46.52
N LEU A 384 2.75 80.66 47.22
CA LEU A 384 2.76 80.57 48.70
C LEU A 384 2.35 79.20 49.31
N ASP A 385 2.18 78.12 48.52
CA ASP A 385 1.83 76.76 49.03
C ASP A 385 2.99 75.74 48.94
N GLY A 386 4.11 76.14 48.33
CA GLY A 386 5.11 75.23 47.77
C GLY A 386 5.98 74.40 48.72
N LYS A 387 5.71 74.30 50.04
CA LYS A 387 6.59 73.55 50.98
C LYS A 387 6.04 72.23 51.51
N LYS A 388 4.72 72.05 51.60
CA LYS A 388 4.11 70.76 51.97
C LYS A 388 3.83 69.90 50.75
N GLU A 389 3.40 70.54 49.65
CA GLU A 389 3.27 69.92 48.33
C GLU A 389 4.60 69.31 47.88
N ASN A 390 5.72 70.07 47.91
CA ASN A 390 7.00 69.63 47.35
C ASN A 390 7.49 68.24 47.82
N LEU A 391 7.32 67.86 49.09
CA LEU A 391 7.73 66.54 49.60
C LEU A 391 6.80 65.40 49.16
N LYS A 392 5.52 65.72 48.92
CA LYS A 392 4.54 64.77 48.39
C LYS A 392 4.73 64.59 46.88
N THR A 393 4.93 65.70 46.16
CA THR A 393 5.27 65.75 44.73
C THR A 393 6.58 65.04 44.44
N GLN A 394 7.63 65.22 45.25
CA GLN A 394 8.91 64.54 45.06
C GLN A 394 8.79 63.01 45.22
N ASN A 395 8.01 62.53 46.19
CA ASN A 395 7.75 61.09 46.31
C ASN A 395 6.87 60.55 45.15
N SER A 396 5.90 61.35 44.68
CA SER A 396 5.11 61.02 43.48
C SER A 396 6.01 60.88 42.26
N GLN A 397 6.87 61.88 41.99
CA GLN A 397 7.82 61.88 40.87
C GLN A 397 8.82 60.72 40.93
N ILE A 398 9.32 60.33 42.12
CA ILE A 398 10.22 59.17 42.26
C ILE A 398 9.47 57.85 41.97
N ASN A 399 8.19 57.76 42.32
CA ASN A 399 7.36 56.60 42.02
C ASN A 399 6.98 56.55 40.53
N GLU A 400 6.53 57.67 39.96
CA GLU A 400 6.23 57.85 38.54
C GLU A 400 7.44 57.54 37.66
N HIS A 401 8.63 58.05 38.00
CA HIS A 401 9.86 57.76 37.25
C HIS A 401 10.28 56.28 37.36
N LYS A 402 9.98 55.58 38.45
CA LYS A 402 10.18 54.13 38.53
C LYS A 402 9.20 53.38 37.64
N GLN A 403 7.92 53.74 37.68
CA GLN A 403 6.88 53.16 36.83
C GLN A 403 7.15 53.43 35.33
N LEU A 404 7.62 54.63 34.97
CA LEU A 404 8.03 54.96 33.60
C LEU A 404 9.18 54.09 33.09
N LYS A 405 10.23 53.87 33.90
CA LYS A 405 11.33 52.95 33.54
C LYS A 405 10.87 51.50 33.41
N GLU A 406 9.92 51.07 34.24
CA GLU A 406 9.37 49.72 34.20
C GLU A 406 8.47 49.53 32.96
N LEU A 407 7.67 50.54 32.61
CA LEU A 407 6.90 50.61 31.36
C LEU A 407 7.79 50.65 30.12
N GLU A 408 8.88 51.41 30.14
CA GLU A 408 9.84 51.51 29.02
C GLU A 408 10.58 50.18 28.78
N MET A 409 11.00 49.50 29.85
CA MET A 409 11.56 48.14 29.79
C MET A 409 10.53 47.11 29.27
N LEU A 410 9.28 47.19 29.71
CA LEU A 410 8.20 46.34 29.20
C LEU A 410 7.88 46.63 27.72
N LEU A 411 7.98 47.89 27.29
CA LEU A 411 7.77 48.31 25.90
C LEU A 411 8.88 47.77 24.98
N ASP A 412 10.14 47.83 25.39
CA ASP A 412 11.27 47.28 24.65
C ASP A 412 11.17 45.74 24.55
N ILE A 413 10.83 45.05 25.64
CA ILE A 413 10.56 43.59 25.61
C ILE A 413 9.38 43.26 24.69
N ARG A 414 8.29 44.06 24.72
CA ARG A 414 7.10 43.92 23.85
C ARG A 414 7.47 44.13 22.37
N GLN A 415 8.26 45.15 22.04
CA GLN A 415 8.72 45.42 20.68
C GLN A 415 9.66 44.32 20.17
N ASN A 416 10.66 43.91 20.95
CA ASN A 416 11.57 42.84 20.55
C ASN A 416 10.81 41.52 20.31
N LEU A 417 9.88 41.13 21.19
CA LEU A 417 9.05 39.92 20.97
C LEU A 417 8.14 40.02 19.74
N GLN A 418 7.54 41.19 19.48
CA GLN A 418 6.70 41.46 18.29
C GLN A 418 7.51 41.37 16.99
N MET A 419 8.61 42.13 16.91
CA MET A 419 9.47 42.25 15.71
C MET A 419 10.07 40.92 15.29
N ASP A 420 10.32 40.02 16.23
CA ASP A 420 10.88 38.70 15.99
C ASP A 420 9.80 37.64 15.69
N THR A 421 8.64 37.71 16.34
CA THR A 421 7.63 36.65 16.29
C THR A 421 6.66 36.81 15.12
N VAL A 422 6.24 38.03 14.79
CA VAL A 422 5.32 38.29 13.69
C VAL A 422 5.93 37.88 12.34
N PRO A 423 7.17 38.25 11.98
CA PRO A 423 7.77 37.81 10.71
C PRO A 423 7.99 36.29 10.63
N ARG A 424 8.31 35.62 11.76
CA ARG A 424 8.41 34.15 11.81
C ARG A 424 7.08 33.44 11.60
N MET A 425 5.96 34.05 12.00
CA MET A 425 4.62 33.52 11.69
C MET A 425 4.24 33.81 10.23
N GLU A 426 4.53 35.01 9.74
CA GLU A 426 4.29 35.41 8.34
C GLU A 426 5.05 34.50 7.36
N GLU A 427 6.34 34.20 7.61
CA GLU A 427 7.12 33.27 6.80
C GLU A 427 6.49 31.86 6.76
N LYS A 428 5.98 31.36 7.90
CA LYS A 428 5.25 30.08 7.96
C LYS A 428 3.95 30.12 7.15
N ILE A 429 3.20 31.21 7.24
CA ILE A 429 1.95 31.41 6.48
C ILE A 429 2.26 31.42 4.97
N GLN A 430 3.25 32.18 4.52
CA GLN A 430 3.68 32.23 3.12
C GLN A 430 4.17 30.86 2.62
N LYS A 431 4.91 30.11 3.45
CA LYS A 431 5.34 28.75 3.13
C LYS A 431 4.17 27.77 2.97
N LEU A 432 3.18 27.82 3.87
CA LEU A 432 1.95 27.02 3.78
C LEU A 432 1.10 27.41 2.56
N GLN A 433 0.96 28.71 2.27
CA GLN A 433 0.26 29.21 1.08
C GLN A 433 0.93 28.72 -0.22
N LYS A 434 2.28 28.72 -0.27
CA LYS A 434 3.03 28.17 -1.39
C LYS A 434 2.80 26.66 -1.54
N GLN A 435 2.91 25.88 -0.46
CA GLN A 435 2.62 24.45 -0.50
C GLN A 435 1.19 24.16 -0.97
N LEU A 436 0.20 24.95 -0.53
CA LEU A 436 -1.19 24.83 -0.97
C LEU A 436 -1.36 25.16 -2.47
N SER A 437 -0.62 26.15 -2.99
CA SER A 437 -0.56 26.47 -4.43
C SER A 437 0.02 25.31 -5.23
N ASP A 438 1.17 24.78 -4.80
CA ASP A 438 1.89 23.70 -5.48
C ASP A 438 1.05 22.41 -5.51
N LEU A 439 0.37 22.08 -4.40
CA LEU A 439 -0.57 20.96 -4.31
C LEU A 439 -1.81 21.16 -5.21
N LYS A 440 -2.37 22.39 -5.28
CA LYS A 440 -3.49 22.70 -6.20
C LYS A 440 -3.08 22.53 -7.67
N LEU A 441 -1.86 22.97 -8.03
CA LEU A 441 -1.33 22.81 -9.38
C LEU A 441 -1.06 21.34 -9.72
N SER A 442 -0.47 20.58 -8.79
CA SER A 442 -0.23 19.14 -8.93
C SER A 442 -1.54 18.36 -9.10
N ASN A 443 -2.56 18.64 -8.28
CA ASN A 443 -3.87 18.02 -8.39
C ASN A 443 -4.54 18.32 -9.75
N LYS A 444 -4.44 19.56 -10.25
CA LYS A 444 -4.89 19.91 -11.61
C LYS A 444 -4.15 19.12 -12.70
N ASN A 445 -2.84 18.92 -12.56
CA ASN A 445 -2.04 18.10 -13.47
C ASN A 445 -2.46 16.63 -13.41
N MET A 446 -2.54 16.01 -12.22
CA MET A 446 -3.00 14.63 -12.03
C MET A 446 -4.41 14.40 -12.59
N LYS A 447 -5.35 15.32 -12.37
CA LYS A 447 -6.70 15.27 -12.96
C LYS A 447 -6.65 15.28 -14.49
N THR A 448 -5.71 16.01 -15.09
CA THR A 448 -5.50 16.07 -16.55
C THR A 448 -4.82 14.80 -17.09
N GLN A 449 -3.92 14.20 -16.32
CA GLN A 449 -3.34 12.89 -16.67
C GLN A 449 -4.39 11.79 -16.57
N LEU A 450 -5.23 11.79 -15.53
CA LEU A 450 -6.29 10.82 -15.33
C LEU A 450 -7.35 10.85 -16.45
N THR A 451 -7.73 12.03 -16.93
CA THR A 451 -8.62 12.14 -18.10
C THR A 451 -7.93 11.63 -19.38
N ARG A 452 -6.65 11.92 -19.60
CA ARG A 452 -5.87 11.38 -20.71
C ARG A 452 -5.75 9.85 -20.66
N VAL A 453 -5.49 9.26 -19.49
CA VAL A 453 -5.41 7.81 -19.29
C VAL A 453 -6.77 7.15 -19.57
N ASN A 454 -7.87 7.74 -19.09
CA ASN A 454 -9.21 7.22 -19.42
C ASN A 454 -9.49 7.27 -20.92
N VAL A 455 -9.21 8.37 -21.61
CA VAL A 455 -9.36 8.47 -23.09
C VAL A 455 -8.49 7.43 -23.83
N LEU A 456 -7.28 7.11 -23.34
CA LEU A 456 -6.43 6.06 -23.92
C LEU A 456 -6.95 4.65 -23.65
N LYS A 457 -7.47 4.39 -22.44
CA LYS A 457 -8.13 3.13 -22.07
C LYS A 457 -9.35 2.89 -22.96
N ASP A 458 -10.21 3.90 -23.12
CA ASP A 458 -11.44 3.79 -23.92
C ASP A 458 -11.11 3.56 -25.40
N LYS A 459 -10.09 4.24 -25.96
CA LYS A 459 -9.57 3.96 -27.31
C LYS A 459 -8.99 2.55 -27.46
N THR A 460 -8.36 2.00 -26.42
CA THR A 460 -7.82 0.63 -26.42
C THR A 460 -8.95 -0.41 -26.38
N ILE A 461 -9.96 -0.20 -25.53
CA ILE A 461 -11.17 -1.03 -25.48
C ILE A 461 -11.88 -1.03 -26.85
N GLU A 462 -11.99 0.14 -27.49
CA GLU A 462 -12.62 0.26 -28.80
C GLU A 462 -11.83 -0.46 -29.91
N LYS A 463 -10.49 -0.38 -29.91
CA LYS A 463 -9.65 -1.19 -30.80
C LYS A 463 -9.83 -2.69 -30.58
N LEU A 464 -9.92 -3.13 -29.31
CA LEU A 464 -10.12 -4.54 -28.97
C LEU A 464 -11.49 -5.05 -29.44
N ARG A 465 -12.55 -4.23 -29.29
CA ARG A 465 -13.88 -4.51 -29.86
C ARG A 465 -13.80 -4.67 -31.38
N GLN A 466 -13.16 -3.73 -32.08
CA GLN A 466 -13.01 -3.81 -33.54
C GLN A 466 -12.20 -5.03 -33.99
N SER A 467 -11.18 -5.47 -33.25
CA SER A 467 -10.48 -6.73 -33.54
C SER A 467 -11.35 -7.96 -33.26
N LEU A 468 -12.16 -7.94 -32.19
CA LEU A 468 -13.08 -9.03 -31.87
C LEU A 468 -14.12 -9.22 -32.97
N THR A 469 -14.77 -8.15 -33.41
CA THR A 469 -15.76 -8.21 -34.52
C THR A 469 -15.13 -8.69 -35.83
N LYS A 470 -13.88 -8.31 -36.12
CA LYS A 470 -13.15 -8.84 -37.29
C LYS A 470 -12.90 -10.34 -37.17
N VAL A 471 -12.50 -10.82 -35.98
CA VAL A 471 -12.30 -12.25 -35.70
C VAL A 471 -13.62 -13.02 -35.82
N GLU A 472 -14.72 -12.47 -35.30
CA GLU A 472 -16.08 -13.04 -35.41
C GLU A 472 -16.50 -13.16 -36.89
N MET A 473 -16.37 -12.09 -37.69
CA MET A 473 -16.65 -12.15 -39.14
C MET A 473 -15.77 -13.15 -39.90
N THR A 474 -14.50 -13.35 -39.49
CA THR A 474 -13.63 -14.38 -40.09
C THR A 474 -13.89 -15.80 -39.57
N LYS A 475 -14.63 -15.96 -38.46
CA LYS A 475 -15.11 -17.25 -37.94
C LYS A 475 -16.50 -17.61 -38.49
N GLU A 476 -17.31 -16.62 -38.83
CA GLU A 476 -18.62 -16.80 -39.45
C GLU A 476 -18.51 -17.20 -40.93
N LYS A 477 -17.51 -16.69 -41.67
CA LYS A 477 -17.21 -17.13 -43.04
C LYS A 477 -16.98 -18.64 -43.20
N PRO A 478 -16.12 -19.32 -42.40
CA PRO A 478 -15.98 -20.77 -42.47
C PRO A 478 -17.25 -21.53 -42.00
N ALA A 479 -18.12 -20.94 -41.18
CA ALA A 479 -19.42 -21.53 -40.86
C ALA A 479 -20.37 -21.49 -42.08
N MET A 480 -20.49 -20.33 -42.74
CA MET A 480 -21.30 -20.18 -43.96
C MET A 480 -20.82 -21.06 -45.12
N THR A 481 -19.52 -21.34 -45.22
CA THR A 481 -19.01 -22.32 -46.19
C THR A 481 -19.15 -23.76 -45.72
N ALA A 482 -19.09 -24.05 -44.42
CA ALA A 482 -19.34 -25.39 -43.89
C ALA A 482 -20.79 -25.83 -44.14
N ASP A 483 -21.78 -24.96 -43.94
CA ASP A 483 -23.18 -25.30 -44.22
C ASP A 483 -23.46 -25.47 -45.72
N ASN A 484 -22.82 -24.68 -46.60
CA ASN A 484 -22.89 -24.88 -48.05
C ASN A 484 -22.19 -26.17 -48.52
N LEU A 485 -21.03 -26.50 -47.93
CA LEU A 485 -20.34 -27.77 -48.18
C LEU A 485 -21.15 -28.97 -47.68
N LYS A 486 -21.89 -28.82 -46.59
CA LYS A 486 -22.79 -29.85 -46.07
C LYS A 486 -23.99 -30.09 -47.00
N ALA A 487 -24.55 -29.02 -47.59
CA ALA A 487 -25.61 -29.13 -48.59
C ALA A 487 -25.11 -29.80 -49.89
N THR A 488 -23.91 -29.49 -50.35
CA THR A 488 -23.31 -30.16 -51.53
C THR A 488 -22.87 -31.59 -51.24
N LEU A 489 -22.42 -31.92 -50.02
CA LEU A 489 -22.11 -33.30 -49.64
C LEU A 489 -23.36 -34.19 -49.66
N VAL A 490 -24.51 -33.69 -49.18
CA VAL A 490 -25.79 -34.42 -49.23
C VAL A 490 -26.25 -34.64 -50.67
N SER A 491 -25.99 -33.71 -51.59
CA SER A 491 -26.23 -33.93 -53.03
C SER A 491 -25.28 -34.96 -53.63
N ALA A 492 -23.99 -34.90 -53.30
CA ALA A 492 -22.97 -35.84 -53.79
C ALA A 492 -23.15 -37.27 -53.25
N GLU A 493 -23.59 -37.46 -52.00
CA GLU A 493 -23.93 -38.77 -51.44
C GLU A 493 -25.16 -39.42 -52.12
N GLN A 494 -26.00 -38.62 -52.80
CA GLN A 494 -27.13 -39.12 -53.57
C GLN A 494 -26.72 -39.52 -55.01
N GLU A 495 -25.68 -38.92 -55.58
CA GLU A 495 -25.07 -39.34 -56.86
C GLU A 495 -24.08 -40.51 -56.70
N LEU A 496 -23.31 -40.56 -55.61
CA LEU A 496 -22.31 -41.61 -55.34
C LEU A 496 -22.90 -42.99 -54.98
N LYS A 497 -24.23 -43.12 -54.86
CA LYS A 497 -24.91 -44.41 -54.73
C LYS A 497 -25.28 -45.06 -56.07
N SER A 498 -25.11 -44.36 -57.19
CA SER A 498 -25.46 -44.87 -58.53
C SER A 498 -24.29 -45.47 -59.29
N ASP A 499 -23.03 -45.18 -58.95
CA ASP A 499 -21.88 -45.53 -59.79
C ASP A 499 -20.69 -46.16 -59.04
N SER A 500 -20.06 -47.13 -59.71
CA SER A 500 -18.78 -47.81 -59.38
C SER A 500 -18.79 -48.86 -58.25
N GLU A 501 -19.60 -49.90 -58.46
CA GLU A 501 -19.19 -51.26 -58.11
C GLU A 501 -17.95 -51.65 -58.97
N GLY A 502 -16.77 -51.83 -58.35
CA GLY A 502 -15.55 -52.21 -59.08
C GLY A 502 -14.23 -51.98 -58.33
N ALA A 503 -13.51 -53.07 -58.00
CA ALA A 503 -12.25 -53.08 -57.24
C ALA A 503 -11.00 -53.20 -58.18
N PRO A 504 -9.75 -53.44 -57.69
CA PRO A 504 -8.89 -52.40 -57.11
C PRO A 504 -7.40 -52.46 -57.54
N GLN A 505 -6.59 -51.51 -57.02
CA GLN A 505 -5.20 -51.69 -56.56
C GLN A 505 -4.00 -51.62 -57.55
N LEU A 506 -2.83 -51.24 -56.98
CA LEU A 506 -1.43 -51.20 -57.49
C LEU A 506 -0.93 -50.00 -58.31
N LEU A 507 -0.12 -49.14 -57.69
CA LEU A 507 1.35 -49.15 -57.85
C LEU A 507 2.05 -48.16 -56.89
N CYS A 508 3.33 -48.41 -56.59
CA CYS A 508 4.16 -47.59 -55.70
C CYS A 508 5.52 -47.31 -56.37
N GLY A 509 6.07 -46.11 -56.17
CA GLY A 509 7.51 -45.86 -56.32
C GLY A 509 7.94 -44.88 -57.41
N VAL A 510 8.04 -43.59 -57.06
CA VAL A 510 9.15 -42.69 -57.46
C VAL A 510 9.42 -41.76 -56.27
N ALA A 511 10.69 -41.64 -55.86
CA ALA A 511 11.12 -40.71 -54.81
C ALA A 511 11.50 -39.35 -55.40
N PRO A 512 11.33 -38.24 -54.66
CA PRO A 512 12.06 -37.00 -54.87
C PRO A 512 13.12 -36.76 -53.78
N GLU A 513 14.23 -36.16 -54.19
CA GLU A 513 15.37 -35.84 -53.34
C GLU A 513 15.03 -34.82 -52.24
N LEU A 514 15.78 -34.88 -51.13
CA LEU A 514 15.74 -33.86 -50.07
C LEU A 514 16.27 -32.52 -50.59
N PRO A 515 15.48 -31.43 -50.61
CA PRO A 515 16.03 -30.11 -50.86
C PRO A 515 16.81 -29.65 -49.63
N ALA A 516 18.14 -29.57 -49.76
CA ALA A 516 18.98 -28.89 -48.78
C ALA A 516 18.53 -27.42 -48.69
N ALA A 517 17.87 -27.06 -47.58
CA ALA A 517 17.30 -25.74 -47.39
C ALA A 517 18.40 -24.67 -47.32
N LYS A 518 18.57 -23.93 -48.42
CA LYS A 518 19.22 -22.62 -48.41
C LYS A 518 18.30 -21.63 -47.70
N SER A 519 18.35 -21.59 -46.38
CA SER A 519 17.74 -20.51 -45.60
C SER A 519 18.33 -19.18 -46.11
N THR A 520 17.46 -18.21 -46.34
CA THR A 520 17.89 -16.87 -46.78
C THR A 520 18.57 -16.17 -45.61
N PRO A 521 19.50 -15.21 -45.85
CA PRO A 521 20.17 -14.48 -44.77
C PRO A 521 19.19 -13.73 -43.86
N GLU A 522 18.00 -13.41 -44.37
CA GLU A 522 16.93 -12.72 -43.64
C GLU A 522 16.23 -13.63 -42.60
N GLU A 523 16.07 -14.92 -42.91
CA GLU A 523 15.51 -15.92 -42.00
C GLU A 523 16.49 -16.29 -40.87
N VAL A 524 17.80 -16.29 -41.18
CA VAL A 524 18.87 -16.42 -40.17
C VAL A 524 18.92 -15.20 -39.26
N SER A 525 18.79 -13.99 -39.82
CA SER A 525 18.77 -12.73 -39.06
C SER A 525 17.58 -12.64 -38.09
N GLY A 526 16.38 -13.06 -38.51
CA GLY A 526 15.21 -13.12 -37.64
C GLY A 526 15.43 -14.03 -36.42
N ARG A 527 15.99 -15.23 -36.65
CA ARG A 527 16.30 -16.19 -35.59
C ARG A 527 17.38 -15.69 -34.62
N GLU A 528 18.35 -14.93 -35.09
CA GLU A 528 19.39 -14.34 -34.24
C GLU A 528 18.84 -13.21 -33.35
N GLN A 529 17.94 -12.38 -33.88
CA GLN A 529 17.21 -11.37 -33.10
C GLN A 529 16.33 -12.01 -32.03
N GLU A 530 15.55 -13.03 -32.36
CA GLU A 530 14.70 -13.76 -31.39
C GLU A 530 15.52 -14.35 -30.23
N LEU A 531 16.69 -14.91 -30.53
CA LEU A 531 17.60 -15.43 -29.50
C LEU A 531 18.19 -14.32 -28.62
N SER A 532 18.48 -13.15 -29.19
CA SER A 532 18.92 -11.97 -28.44
C SER A 532 17.83 -11.42 -27.52
N ASP A 533 16.61 -11.26 -28.02
CA ASP A 533 15.45 -10.79 -27.26
C ASP A 533 15.08 -11.75 -26.12
N PHE A 534 15.18 -13.06 -26.37
CA PHE A 534 15.00 -14.10 -25.36
C PHE A 534 16.09 -14.04 -24.27
N ARG A 535 17.35 -13.87 -24.67
CA ARG A 535 18.49 -13.72 -23.75
C ARG A 535 18.33 -12.47 -22.87
N GLU A 536 17.96 -11.33 -23.46
CA GLU A 536 17.64 -10.10 -22.73
C GLU A 536 16.49 -10.30 -21.74
N THR A 537 15.43 -10.99 -22.16
CA THR A 537 14.27 -11.30 -21.30
C THR A 537 14.67 -12.15 -20.10
N ILE A 538 15.46 -13.21 -20.31
CA ILE A 538 15.99 -14.06 -19.22
C ILE A 538 16.86 -13.24 -18.25
N MET A 539 17.79 -12.44 -18.76
CA MET A 539 18.67 -11.64 -17.89
C MET A 539 17.87 -10.62 -17.06
N LYS A 540 16.82 -10.00 -17.63
CA LYS A 540 15.89 -9.14 -16.89
C LYS A 540 15.13 -9.92 -15.80
N MET A 541 14.62 -11.12 -16.10
CA MET A 541 13.93 -11.96 -15.11
C MET A 541 14.86 -12.40 -13.96
N LEU A 542 16.14 -12.62 -14.24
CA LEU A 542 17.15 -13.05 -13.25
C LEU A 542 17.88 -11.88 -12.57
N GLY A 543 17.63 -10.63 -12.98
CA GLY A 543 18.35 -9.44 -12.47
C GLY A 543 19.85 -9.39 -12.85
N LEU A 544 20.26 -10.11 -13.90
CA LEU A 544 21.66 -10.22 -14.32
C LEU A 544 22.06 -9.11 -15.30
N ASN A 545 23.34 -8.70 -15.25
CA ASN A 545 23.90 -7.72 -16.17
C ASN A 545 23.99 -8.28 -17.60
N MET A 546 23.74 -7.47 -18.62
CA MET A 546 23.88 -7.83 -20.05
C MET A 546 25.25 -8.43 -20.41
N LYS A 547 26.30 -8.04 -19.67
CA LYS A 547 27.69 -8.53 -19.80
C LYS A 547 27.95 -9.90 -19.18
N THR A 548 26.98 -10.50 -18.49
CA THR A 548 27.12 -11.82 -17.85
C THR A 548 27.27 -12.90 -18.92
N ALA A 549 28.26 -13.79 -18.77
CA ALA A 549 28.50 -14.88 -19.71
C ALA A 549 27.38 -15.92 -19.63
N ASP A 550 26.95 -16.47 -20.79
CA ASP A 550 25.77 -17.34 -20.88
C ASP A 550 25.87 -18.60 -20.02
N LYS A 551 27.09 -19.12 -19.79
CA LYS A 551 27.35 -20.22 -18.86
C LYS A 551 26.81 -19.96 -17.45
N GLU A 552 26.88 -18.71 -16.98
CA GLU A 552 26.41 -18.32 -15.65
C GLU A 552 24.88 -18.19 -15.64
N VAL A 553 24.31 -17.56 -16.67
CA VAL A 553 22.85 -17.48 -16.87
C VAL A 553 22.23 -18.88 -16.89
N ILE A 554 22.85 -19.83 -17.60
CA ILE A 554 22.43 -21.23 -17.68
C ILE A 554 22.57 -21.94 -16.32
N ASN A 555 23.61 -21.66 -15.54
CA ASN A 555 23.78 -22.25 -14.20
C ASN A 555 22.68 -21.76 -13.23
N GLN A 556 22.37 -20.46 -13.23
CA GLN A 556 21.29 -19.90 -12.42
C GLN A 556 19.92 -20.50 -12.81
N LEU A 557 19.64 -20.63 -14.11
CA LEU A 557 18.43 -21.31 -14.60
C LEU A 557 18.37 -22.79 -14.17
N LYS A 558 19.48 -23.53 -14.24
CA LYS A 558 19.54 -24.93 -13.78
C LYS A 558 19.19 -25.06 -12.29
N LEU A 559 19.70 -24.16 -11.44
CA LEU A 559 19.37 -24.14 -10.01
C LEU A 559 17.87 -23.86 -9.78
N ILE A 560 17.30 -22.89 -10.50
CA ILE A 560 15.87 -22.57 -10.41
C ILE A 560 15.00 -23.76 -10.87
N VAL A 561 15.37 -24.43 -11.96
CA VAL A 561 14.67 -25.63 -12.46
C VAL A 561 14.79 -26.78 -11.45
N GLN A 562 15.97 -27.01 -10.86
CA GLN A 562 16.15 -28.04 -9.81
C GLN A 562 15.27 -27.77 -8.58
N VAL A 563 15.21 -26.51 -8.10
CA VAL A 563 14.32 -26.13 -6.99
C VAL A 563 12.85 -26.32 -7.37
N TYR A 564 12.47 -25.97 -8.60
CA TYR A 564 11.11 -26.17 -9.10
C TYR A 564 10.74 -27.66 -9.23
N GLU A 565 11.65 -28.52 -9.71
CA GLU A 565 11.41 -29.97 -9.77
C GLU A 565 11.33 -30.62 -8.39
N VAL A 566 12.18 -30.21 -7.44
CA VAL A 566 12.08 -30.64 -6.04
C VAL A 566 10.74 -30.21 -5.41
N SER A 567 10.27 -29.01 -5.73
CA SER A 567 8.96 -28.51 -5.29
C SER A 567 7.76 -29.19 -5.98
N LYS A 568 7.97 -29.72 -7.21
CA LYS A 568 6.93 -30.39 -8.02
C LYS A 568 6.83 -31.89 -7.75
N LYS A 569 7.85 -32.53 -7.16
CA LYS A 569 7.73 -33.90 -6.65
C LYS A 569 6.67 -33.93 -5.53
N PRO A 570 5.57 -34.67 -5.68
CA PRO A 570 4.64 -34.84 -4.57
C PRO A 570 5.39 -35.50 -3.39
N LYS A 571 5.03 -35.11 -2.17
CA LYS A 571 5.40 -35.87 -0.96
C LYS A 571 4.75 -37.25 -1.05
N ILE A 572 5.43 -38.19 -1.71
CA ILE A 572 5.10 -39.60 -1.63
C ILE A 572 5.34 -39.99 -0.18
N SER A 573 4.25 -40.22 0.54
CA SER A 573 4.26 -40.85 1.85
C SER A 573 5.13 -42.10 1.77
N SER A 574 6.13 -42.23 2.64
CA SER A 574 7.04 -43.37 2.69
C SER A 574 6.33 -44.59 3.28
N GLY A 575 5.37 -45.11 2.53
CA GLY A 575 4.77 -46.41 2.76
C GLY A 575 5.58 -47.50 2.06
N SER A 576 5.83 -48.59 2.77
CA SER A 576 6.62 -49.76 2.35
C SER A 576 8.15 -49.53 2.29
N LYS A 577 9.00 -50.51 2.60
CA LYS A 577 8.74 -51.92 2.97
C LYS A 577 9.99 -52.51 3.65
N THR A 578 9.81 -53.26 4.72
CA THR A 578 10.71 -54.36 5.11
C THR A 578 9.86 -55.57 5.50
N ALA A 579 9.79 -56.52 4.58
CA ALA A 579 9.58 -57.92 4.91
C ALA A 579 10.97 -58.60 5.00
N GLN A 580 11.01 -59.84 5.49
CA GLN A 580 12.23 -60.60 5.88
C GLN A 580 12.87 -60.11 7.20
N ASP A 581 13.36 -60.99 8.08
CA ASP A 581 13.38 -62.47 8.09
C ASP A 581 13.46 -62.99 9.54
N ASN A 582 13.15 -64.29 9.74
CA ASN A 582 13.58 -65.19 10.84
C ASN A 582 13.79 -64.56 12.24
N GLN A 583 13.03 -64.94 13.28
CA GLN A 583 13.05 -66.30 13.87
C GLN A 583 11.96 -66.43 14.96
#